data_AF-A0A9W4STD9-F1
#
_entry.id   AF-A0A9W4STD9-F1
#
_cell.length_a   1.000
_cell.length_b   1.000
_cell.length_c   1.000
_cell.angle_alpha   90.00
_cell.angle_beta   90.00
_cell.angle_gamma   90.00
#
_symmetry.space_group_name_H-M   'P 1'
#
loop_
_entity.id
_entity.type
_entity.pdbx_description
1 polymer ?
#
loop_
_entity_poly.entity_id
_entity_poly.type
_entity_poly.pdbx_seq_one_letter_code
_entity_poly.pdbx_strand_id
1 'polypeptide(L)'
;NEPKTFLVQSYNNEGEQLFGKFEKYTMHSNNEYRLFLKSVEAKGLELISDVNDEPAVITSFEYILPGKKYKINASHLTVVRKGITWSQIEDKVMENESLLAVKTFLHEMIKSPVEIFPERIMFKNKTPLMEWDGILICNNKVFLIEEKHQMTDKHVEKIISRLNEFPNMLEATDSVKFKDLIGKQYIGIACGSLYPEKLRRMSLDKGLMVVFPSGNRYKVEAPHELMCAIKVSTCQLT
;
A
#
# COMPACT_ATOMS: atom_id res chain seq x y z
N ASN A 1 -5.95 -46.36 17.74
CA ASN A 1 -6.90 -45.34 17.24
C ASN A 1 -6.90 -45.38 15.72
N GLU A 2 -8.08 -45.58 15.12
CA GLU A 2 -8.23 -45.51 13.67
C GLU A 2 -8.11 -44.05 13.18
N PRO A 3 -7.55 -43.84 11.97
CA PRO A 3 -7.50 -42.50 11.38
C PRO A 3 -8.89 -41.95 11.14
N LYS A 4 -9.05 -40.65 11.39
CA LYS A 4 -10.28 -39.93 11.06
C LYS A 4 -10.02 -39.03 9.87
N THR A 5 -10.91 -39.14 8.89
CA THR A 5 -10.90 -38.29 7.69
C THR A 5 -12.08 -37.32 7.77
N PHE A 6 -11.84 -36.03 7.58
CA PHE A 6 -12.86 -34.98 7.67
C PHE A 6 -12.58 -33.84 6.67
N LEU A 7 -13.54 -32.95 6.49
CA LEU A 7 -13.46 -31.83 5.56
C LEU A 7 -13.40 -30.50 6.31
N VAL A 8 -12.49 -29.60 5.92
CA VAL A 8 -12.37 -28.26 6.49
C VAL A 8 -12.66 -27.24 5.39
N GLN A 9 -13.51 -26.25 5.70
CA GLN A 9 -13.84 -25.13 4.84
C GLN A 9 -12.56 -24.39 4.40
N SER A 10 -12.38 -24.19 3.09
CA SER A 10 -11.26 -23.42 2.57
C SER A 10 -11.50 -21.92 2.74
N TYR A 11 -10.42 -21.16 2.87
CA TYR A 11 -10.43 -19.70 3.01
C TYR A 11 -9.54 -19.06 1.95
N ASN A 12 -9.89 -17.84 1.52
CA ASN A 12 -9.00 -17.04 0.68
C ASN A 12 -7.86 -16.41 1.51
N ASN A 13 -6.95 -15.70 0.84
CA ASN A 13 -5.81 -15.04 1.48
C ASN A 13 -6.25 -13.97 2.52
N GLU A 14 -7.48 -13.49 2.42
CA GLU A 14 -8.09 -12.48 3.32
C GLU A 14 -8.79 -13.13 4.53
N GLY A 15 -8.84 -14.47 4.59
CA GLY A 15 -9.52 -15.20 5.67
C GLY A 15 -11.04 -15.27 5.50
N GLU A 16 -11.57 -15.03 4.29
CA GLU A 16 -12.98 -15.21 3.96
C GLU A 16 -13.27 -16.64 3.49
N GLN A 17 -14.44 -17.15 3.85
CA GLN A 17 -14.87 -18.50 3.49
C GLN A 17 -15.12 -18.62 1.99
N LEU A 18 -14.48 -19.60 1.36
CA LEU A 18 -14.74 -19.95 -0.04
C LEU A 18 -15.92 -20.90 -0.13
N PHE A 19 -17.14 -20.36 -0.25
CA PHE A 19 -18.38 -21.15 -0.29
C PHE A 19 -18.27 -22.37 -1.22
N GLY A 20 -18.59 -23.55 -0.69
CA GLY A 20 -18.59 -24.81 -1.44
C GLY A 20 -17.21 -25.46 -1.63
N LYS A 21 -16.11 -24.80 -1.25
CA LYS A 21 -14.75 -25.38 -1.30
C LYS A 21 -14.32 -25.93 0.05
N PHE A 22 -13.94 -27.20 0.06
CA PHE A 22 -13.47 -27.90 1.24
C PHE A 22 -12.20 -28.68 0.93
N GLU A 23 -11.29 -28.70 1.90
CA GLU A 23 -10.10 -29.53 1.89
C GLU A 23 -10.27 -30.74 2.78
N LYS A 24 -9.81 -31.89 2.29
CA LYS A 24 -9.91 -33.17 2.99
C LYS A 24 -8.65 -33.40 3.80
N TYR A 25 -8.81 -33.65 5.09
CA TYR A 25 -7.73 -33.95 6.02
C TYR A 25 -7.91 -35.36 6.60
N THR A 26 -6.82 -36.10 6.72
CA THR A 26 -6.77 -37.39 7.41
C THR A 26 -5.73 -37.29 8.51
N MET A 27 -6.13 -37.58 9.75
CA MET A 27 -5.25 -37.52 10.92
C MET A 27 -5.39 -38.78 11.76
N HIS A 28 -4.31 -39.16 12.44
CA HIS A 28 -4.21 -40.39 13.23
C HIS A 28 -4.18 -40.13 14.74
N SER A 29 -3.94 -38.88 15.15
CA SER A 29 -3.68 -38.55 16.55
C SER A 29 -4.12 -37.14 16.94
N ASN A 30 -4.30 -36.95 18.25
CA ASN A 30 -4.54 -35.61 18.81
C ASN A 30 -3.33 -34.68 18.64
N ASN A 31 -2.13 -35.23 18.51
CA ASN A 31 -0.93 -34.44 18.27
C ASN A 31 -0.94 -33.84 16.85
N GLU A 32 -1.26 -34.64 15.83
CA GLU A 32 -1.47 -34.13 14.46
C GLU A 32 -2.57 -33.08 14.39
N TYR A 33 -3.68 -33.30 15.10
CA TYR A 33 -4.77 -32.33 15.18
C TYR A 33 -4.31 -31.00 15.79
N ARG A 34 -3.56 -31.03 16.89
CA ARG A 34 -3.00 -29.82 17.50
C ARG A 34 -1.99 -29.13 16.61
N LEU A 35 -1.14 -29.88 15.91
CA LEU A 35 -0.19 -29.31 14.94
C LEU A 35 -0.92 -28.64 13.78
N PHE A 36 -1.99 -29.26 13.28
CA PHE A 36 -2.87 -28.66 12.28
C PHE A 36 -3.54 -27.39 12.80
N LEU A 37 -4.18 -27.44 13.97
CA LEU A 37 -4.80 -26.24 14.57
C LEU A 37 -3.77 -25.12 14.73
N LYS A 38 -2.52 -25.45 15.09
CA LYS A 38 -1.43 -24.48 15.15
C LYS A 38 -1.04 -23.95 13.76
N SER A 39 -0.94 -24.80 12.74
CA SER A 39 -0.58 -24.37 11.38
C SER A 39 -1.65 -23.51 10.72
N VAL A 40 -2.92 -23.70 11.09
CA VAL A 40 -4.04 -22.84 10.67
C VAL A 40 -4.42 -21.80 11.73
N GLU A 41 -3.61 -21.69 12.79
CA GLU A 41 -3.74 -20.76 13.92
C GLU A 41 -5.18 -20.66 14.48
N ALA A 42 -5.83 -21.82 14.60
CA ALA A 42 -7.20 -21.99 15.06
C ALA A 42 -7.29 -22.25 16.56
N LYS A 43 -8.33 -21.71 17.22
CA LYS A 43 -8.71 -22.12 18.59
C LYS A 43 -9.28 -23.55 18.60
N GLY A 44 -9.91 -23.94 17.50
CA GLY A 44 -10.51 -25.25 17.29
C GLY A 44 -11.33 -25.27 15.99
N LEU A 45 -12.06 -26.35 15.78
CA LEU A 45 -12.96 -26.51 14.64
C LEU A 45 -14.41 -26.46 15.11
N GLU A 46 -15.27 -25.77 14.37
CA GLU A 46 -16.72 -25.80 14.54
C GLU A 46 -17.32 -26.73 13.50
N LEU A 47 -18.21 -27.63 13.93
CA LEU A 47 -18.99 -28.47 13.03
C LEU A 47 -19.94 -27.60 12.20
N ILE A 48 -20.00 -27.84 10.90
CA ILE A 48 -20.99 -27.22 10.02
C ILE A 48 -22.21 -28.15 9.98
N SER A 49 -23.28 -27.78 10.67
CA SER A 49 -24.56 -28.50 10.72
C SER A 49 -25.74 -27.59 10.37
N ASP A 50 -26.79 -28.15 9.78
CA ASP A 50 -28.04 -27.45 9.42
C ASP A 50 -29.00 -27.24 10.61
N VAL A 51 -28.63 -27.77 11.78
CA VAL A 51 -29.41 -27.67 13.02
C VAL A 51 -28.93 -26.44 13.79
N ASN A 52 -29.86 -25.59 14.23
CA ASN A 52 -29.62 -24.34 14.98
C ASN A 52 -29.10 -24.56 16.42
N ASP A 53 -28.16 -25.46 16.61
CA ASP A 53 -27.46 -25.61 17.89
C ASP A 53 -26.33 -24.59 18.00
N GLU A 54 -26.03 -24.13 19.22
CA GLU A 54 -24.88 -23.28 19.47
C GLU A 54 -23.59 -23.99 19.02
N PRO A 55 -22.75 -23.34 18.20
CA PRO A 55 -21.59 -24.00 17.63
C PRO A 55 -20.54 -24.30 18.72
N ALA A 56 -20.33 -25.58 19.01
CA ALA A 56 -19.28 -26.04 19.91
C ALA A 56 -17.90 -26.01 19.22
N VAL A 57 -16.92 -25.36 19.85
CA VAL A 57 -15.53 -25.33 19.35
C VAL A 57 -14.81 -26.60 19.80
N ILE A 58 -14.47 -27.45 18.83
CA ILE A 58 -13.78 -28.73 19.06
C ILE A 58 -12.27 -28.49 19.14
N THR A 59 -11.70 -28.77 20.31
CA THR A 59 -10.27 -28.58 20.60
C THR A 59 -9.48 -29.89 20.74
N SER A 60 -10.15 -31.05 20.60
CA SER A 60 -9.56 -32.40 20.68
C SER A 60 -9.99 -33.27 19.51
N PHE A 61 -9.04 -34.06 18.97
CA PHE A 61 -9.26 -35.02 17.89
C PHE A 61 -10.30 -36.10 18.23
N GLU A 62 -10.47 -36.41 19.51
CA GLU A 62 -11.44 -37.41 19.99
C GLU A 62 -12.87 -37.05 19.59
N TYR A 63 -13.20 -35.76 19.59
CA TYR A 63 -14.55 -35.25 19.26
C TYR A 63 -14.76 -34.96 17.77
N ILE A 64 -13.73 -35.12 16.93
CA ILE A 64 -13.90 -35.04 15.48
C ILE A 64 -14.69 -36.25 15.00
N LEU A 65 -15.80 -35.99 14.30
CA LEU A 65 -16.61 -36.98 13.61
C LEU A 65 -16.09 -37.21 12.18
N PRO A 66 -15.81 -38.47 11.78
CA PRO A 66 -15.41 -38.80 10.42
C PRO A 66 -16.43 -38.39 9.36
N GLY A 67 -15.95 -37.94 8.20
CA GLY A 67 -16.75 -37.55 7.03
C GLY A 67 -17.53 -36.24 7.16
N LYS A 68 -17.48 -35.58 8.33
CA LYS A 68 -18.18 -34.31 8.56
C LYS A 68 -17.37 -33.10 8.09
N LYS A 69 -18.07 -32.00 7.89
CA LYS A 69 -17.54 -30.70 7.44
C LYS A 69 -17.39 -29.77 8.63
N TYR A 70 -16.26 -29.06 8.67
CA TYR A 70 -15.91 -28.14 9.76
C TYR A 70 -15.47 -26.80 9.21
N LYS A 71 -15.63 -25.74 10.00
CA LYS A 71 -14.99 -24.44 9.77
C LYS A 71 -14.00 -24.14 10.88
N ILE A 72 -12.92 -23.47 10.53
CA ILE A 72 -11.94 -22.96 11.50
C ILE A 72 -12.58 -21.90 12.40
N ASN A 73 -12.48 -22.06 13.73
CA ASN A 73 -12.72 -20.98 14.68
C ASN A 73 -11.40 -20.22 14.91
N ALA A 74 -11.30 -19.03 14.33
CA ALA A 74 -10.16 -18.13 14.51
C ALA A 74 -10.66 -16.68 14.64
N SER A 75 -10.71 -16.15 15.87
CA SER A 75 -11.19 -14.80 16.14
C SER A 75 -10.13 -13.70 15.89
N HIS A 76 -8.84 -14.02 16.06
CA HIS A 76 -7.78 -13.00 16.01
C HIS A 76 -7.24 -12.78 14.59
N LEU A 77 -7.05 -13.83 13.80
CA LEU A 77 -6.51 -13.70 12.44
C LEU A 77 -7.47 -13.11 11.43
N THR A 78 -8.76 -13.41 11.53
CA THR A 78 -9.76 -12.85 10.61
C THR A 78 -9.84 -11.33 10.78
N VAL A 79 -9.73 -10.82 12.01
CA VAL A 79 -9.63 -9.40 12.30
C VAL A 79 -8.30 -8.81 11.83
N VAL A 80 -7.16 -9.49 12.08
CA VAL A 80 -5.84 -9.02 11.64
C VAL A 80 -5.73 -9.00 10.11
N ARG A 81 -6.14 -10.07 9.42
CA ARG A 81 -6.14 -10.15 7.95
C ARG A 81 -7.07 -9.10 7.34
N LYS A 82 -8.30 -8.94 7.85
CA LYS A 82 -9.19 -7.86 7.41
C LYS A 82 -8.57 -6.48 7.67
N GLY A 83 -7.92 -6.27 8.82
CA GLY A 83 -7.21 -5.03 9.12
C GLY A 83 -6.08 -4.76 8.13
N ILE A 84 -5.29 -5.77 7.78
CA ILE A 84 -4.23 -5.69 6.77
C ILE A 84 -4.84 -5.38 5.39
N THR A 85 -5.89 -6.08 4.98
CA THR A 85 -6.57 -5.84 3.70
C THR A 85 -7.15 -4.43 3.62
N TRP A 86 -7.81 -3.95 4.68
CA TRP A 86 -8.32 -2.57 4.72
C TRP A 86 -7.20 -1.54 4.66
N SER A 87 -6.12 -1.73 5.41
CA SER A 87 -4.95 -0.85 5.33
C SER A 87 -4.38 -0.79 3.92
N GLN A 88 -4.25 -1.93 3.24
CA GLN A 88 -3.75 -1.98 1.85
C GLN A 88 -4.70 -1.29 0.85
N ILE A 89 -6.02 -1.41 1.05
CA ILE A 89 -7.01 -0.71 0.25
C ILE A 89 -6.91 0.79 0.50
N GLU A 90 -6.80 1.21 1.76
CA GLU A 90 -6.65 2.61 2.16
C GLU A 90 -5.38 3.23 1.57
N ASP A 91 -4.24 2.54 1.69
CA ASP A 91 -2.96 2.93 1.08
C ASP A 91 -3.13 3.16 -0.43
N LYS A 92 -3.73 2.18 -1.13
CA LYS A 92 -3.93 2.25 -2.58
C LYS A 92 -4.91 3.35 -3.00
N VAL A 93 -5.96 3.60 -2.22
CA VAL A 93 -6.92 4.68 -2.50
C VAL A 93 -6.25 6.04 -2.29
N MET A 94 -5.50 6.20 -1.20
CA MET A 94 -4.70 7.41 -0.96
C MET A 94 -3.77 7.68 -2.14
N GLU A 95 -3.02 6.67 -2.57
CA GLU A 95 -2.03 6.77 -3.65
C GLU A 95 -2.65 7.12 -5.01
N ASN A 96 -3.81 6.54 -5.34
CA ASN A 96 -4.48 6.85 -6.59
C ASN A 96 -5.05 8.28 -6.58
N GLU A 97 -5.64 8.70 -5.47
CA GLU A 97 -6.27 10.03 -5.34
C GLU A 97 -5.23 11.15 -5.28
N SER A 98 -4.12 10.95 -4.57
CA SER A 98 -2.99 11.89 -4.52
C SER A 98 -2.35 12.04 -5.90
N LEU A 99 -2.06 10.93 -6.60
CA LEU A 99 -1.45 10.93 -7.92
C LEU A 99 -2.36 11.62 -8.94
N LEU A 100 -3.67 11.35 -8.88
CA LEU A 100 -4.66 12.02 -9.72
C LEU A 100 -4.73 13.52 -9.43
N ALA A 101 -4.75 13.93 -8.16
CA ALA A 101 -4.77 15.33 -7.77
C ALA A 101 -3.52 16.08 -8.29
N VAL A 102 -2.33 15.49 -8.16
CA VAL A 102 -1.09 16.04 -8.70
C VAL A 102 -1.14 16.13 -10.22
N LYS A 103 -1.55 15.05 -10.90
CA LYS A 103 -1.63 15.03 -12.36
C LYS A 103 -2.59 16.10 -12.89
N THR A 104 -3.78 16.22 -12.31
CA THR A 104 -4.77 17.24 -12.69
C THR A 104 -4.24 18.64 -12.44
N PHE A 105 -3.64 18.89 -11.26
CA PHE A 105 -3.04 20.18 -10.93
C PHE A 105 -1.95 20.58 -11.95
N LEU A 106 -1.04 19.66 -12.27
CA LEU A 106 0.04 19.93 -13.23
C LEU A 106 -0.50 20.16 -14.65
N HIS A 107 -1.50 19.39 -15.06
CA HIS A 107 -2.14 19.56 -16.37
C HIS A 107 -2.81 20.94 -16.50
N GLU A 108 -3.55 21.38 -15.48
CA GLU A 108 -4.19 22.71 -15.44
C GLU A 108 -3.16 23.85 -15.44
N MET A 109 -2.07 23.67 -14.70
CA MET A 109 -1.05 24.70 -14.51
C MET A 109 -0.08 24.84 -15.70
N ILE A 110 0.38 23.73 -16.26
CA ILE A 110 1.47 23.69 -17.26
C ILE A 110 0.90 23.58 -18.69
N LYS A 111 -0.36 23.15 -18.85
CA LYS A 111 -1.02 22.90 -20.15
C LYS A 111 -0.19 22.01 -21.09
N SER A 112 0.61 21.12 -20.51
CA SER A 112 1.48 20.17 -21.22
C SER A 112 1.12 18.75 -20.78
N PRO A 113 1.42 17.73 -21.61
CA PRO A 113 1.22 16.34 -21.20
C PRO A 113 1.97 16.03 -19.90
N VAL A 114 1.28 15.38 -18.97
CA VAL A 114 1.86 14.86 -17.73
C VAL A 114 1.89 13.34 -17.84
N GLU A 115 3.09 12.79 -17.88
CA GLU A 115 3.35 11.36 -17.95
C GLU A 115 3.59 10.80 -16.55
N ILE A 116 3.04 9.62 -16.27
CA ILE A 116 3.38 8.86 -15.06
C ILE A 116 4.54 7.96 -15.44
N PHE A 117 5.68 8.13 -14.78
CA PHE A 117 6.84 7.28 -15.03
C PHE A 117 6.57 5.88 -14.46
N PRO A 118 6.78 4.81 -15.24
CA PRO A 118 6.27 3.48 -14.91
C PRO A 118 7.06 2.75 -13.82
N GLU A 119 8.27 3.20 -13.49
CA GLU A 119 9.13 2.56 -12.49
C GLU A 119 9.24 3.41 -11.23
N ARG A 120 9.16 2.75 -10.06
CA ARG A 120 9.24 3.42 -8.75
C ARG A 120 10.55 3.19 -8.05
N ILE A 121 11.15 2.03 -8.27
CA ILE A 121 12.35 1.55 -7.59
C ILE A 121 13.53 1.63 -8.55
N MET A 122 14.52 2.39 -8.14
CA MET A 122 15.83 2.48 -8.77
C MET A 122 16.74 1.38 -8.21
N PHE A 123 17.52 0.70 -9.05
CA PHE A 123 18.38 -0.41 -8.63
C PHE A 123 19.86 -0.15 -8.94
N LYS A 124 20.73 -0.74 -8.12
CA LYS A 124 22.17 -0.89 -8.38
C LYS A 124 22.58 -2.30 -8.01
N ASN A 125 23.14 -3.07 -8.94
CA ASN A 125 23.51 -4.47 -8.74
C ASN A 125 22.37 -5.31 -8.12
N LYS A 126 21.14 -5.15 -8.62
CA LYS A 126 19.90 -5.78 -8.10
C LYS A 126 19.51 -5.40 -6.66
N THR A 127 20.21 -4.46 -6.04
CA THR A 127 19.84 -3.90 -4.73
C THR A 127 19.03 -2.63 -4.93
N PRO A 128 17.87 -2.47 -4.25
CA PRO A 128 17.12 -1.22 -4.27
C PRO A 128 17.99 -0.06 -3.77
N LEU A 129 18.09 1.00 -4.56
CA LEU A 129 18.85 2.20 -4.25
C LEU A 129 17.95 3.29 -3.69
N MET A 130 16.81 3.53 -4.33
CA MET A 130 15.81 4.51 -3.92
C MET A 130 14.44 4.15 -4.51
N GLU A 131 13.37 4.42 -3.77
CA GLU A 131 11.98 4.19 -4.20
C GLU A 131 11.12 5.41 -3.91
N TRP A 132 10.32 5.85 -4.88
CA TRP A 132 9.33 6.91 -4.68
C TRP A 132 7.92 6.38 -4.89
N ASP A 133 6.96 6.83 -4.08
CA ASP A 133 5.57 6.38 -4.14
C ASP A 133 4.92 6.72 -5.49
N GLY A 134 5.33 7.84 -6.10
CA GLY A 134 4.97 8.21 -7.46
C GLY A 134 6.01 9.09 -8.14
N ILE A 135 6.14 8.95 -9.46
CA ILE A 135 7.03 9.79 -10.28
C ILE A 135 6.23 10.28 -11.48
N LEU A 136 6.17 11.60 -11.68
CA LEU A 136 5.59 12.20 -12.88
C LEU A 136 6.62 13.01 -13.65
N ILE A 137 6.46 13.05 -14.96
CA ILE A 137 7.28 13.83 -15.87
C ILE A 137 6.37 14.83 -16.57
N CYS A 138 6.74 16.10 -16.53
CA CYS A 138 6.09 17.13 -17.33
C CYS A 138 7.17 18.08 -17.85
N ASN A 139 7.32 18.15 -19.17
CA ASN A 139 8.40 18.90 -19.84
C ASN A 139 9.79 18.49 -19.31
N ASN A 140 10.63 19.46 -18.92
CA ASN A 140 11.94 19.21 -18.33
C ASN A 140 11.92 19.08 -16.80
N LYS A 141 10.77 18.74 -16.21
CA LYS A 141 10.58 18.62 -14.75
C LYS A 141 10.18 17.19 -14.39
N VAL A 142 10.69 16.72 -13.26
CA VAL A 142 10.36 15.44 -12.63
C VAL A 142 9.80 15.72 -11.25
N PHE A 143 8.61 15.20 -10.99
CA PHE A 143 7.88 15.36 -9.73
C PHE A 143 7.95 14.05 -8.96
N LEU A 144 8.58 14.08 -7.79
CA LEU A 144 8.83 12.93 -6.93
C LEU A 144 7.88 12.97 -5.74
N ILE A 145 6.96 12.02 -5.66
CA ILE A 145 5.91 11.94 -4.65
C ILE A 145 6.34 10.99 -3.54
N GLU A 146 6.21 11.45 -2.30
CA GLU A 146 6.26 10.63 -1.09
C GLU A 146 4.95 10.79 -0.30
N GLU A 147 4.38 9.67 0.11
CA GLU A 147 3.11 9.54 0.80
C GLU A 147 3.28 9.02 2.21
N LYS A 148 2.55 9.64 3.15
CA LYS A 148 2.46 9.19 4.53
C LYS A 148 1.05 9.46 5.05
N HIS A 149 0.43 8.51 5.72
CA HIS A 149 -0.83 8.76 6.43
C HIS A 149 -0.73 9.95 7.38
N GLN A 150 0.32 9.99 8.19
CA GLN A 150 0.58 11.10 9.08
C GLN A 150 1.89 11.79 8.70
N MET A 151 1.78 13.00 8.17
CA MET A 151 2.96 13.79 7.84
C MET A 151 3.57 14.40 9.12
N THR A 152 4.90 14.32 9.23
CA THR A 152 5.67 14.85 10.36
C THR A 152 6.81 15.72 9.84
N ASP A 153 7.40 16.53 10.72
CA ASP A 153 8.61 17.30 10.45
C ASP A 153 9.76 16.39 9.97
N LYS A 154 9.98 15.26 10.66
CA LYS A 154 10.97 14.26 10.27
C LYS A 154 10.74 13.70 8.86
N HIS A 155 9.47 13.47 8.49
CA HIS A 155 9.14 13.03 7.14
C HIS A 155 9.50 14.10 6.10
N VAL A 156 9.17 15.37 6.36
CA VAL A 156 9.51 16.48 5.47
C VAL A 156 11.02 16.61 5.28
N GLU A 157 11.82 16.58 6.36
CA GLU A 157 13.28 16.62 6.24
C GLU A 157 13.85 15.44 5.46
N LYS A 158 13.29 14.24 5.67
CA LYS A 158 13.69 13.03 4.94
C LYS A 158 13.40 13.16 3.44
N ILE A 159 12.24 13.71 3.06
CA ILE A 159 11.89 13.95 1.66
C ILE A 159 12.92 14.89 1.02
N ILE A 160 13.30 15.96 1.72
CA ILE A 160 14.27 16.95 1.21
C ILE A 160 15.66 16.34 1.06
N SER A 161 16.14 15.59 2.05
CA SER A 161 17.44 14.87 1.95
C SER A 161 17.45 13.95 0.74
N ARG A 162 16.40 13.15 0.57
CA ARG A 162 16.27 12.22 -0.55
C ARG A 162 16.15 12.91 -1.90
N LEU A 163 15.45 14.04 -1.98
CA LEU A 163 15.37 14.87 -3.18
C LEU A 163 16.76 15.39 -3.57
N ASN A 164 17.55 15.84 -2.60
CA ASN A 164 18.92 16.30 -2.83
C ASN A 164 19.89 15.18 -3.23
N GLU A 165 19.65 13.95 -2.75
CA GLU A 165 20.44 12.77 -3.11
C GLU A 165 20.06 12.18 -4.48
N PHE A 166 18.83 12.43 -4.95
CA PHE A 166 18.29 11.82 -6.17
C PHE A 166 19.19 11.96 -7.41
N PRO A 167 19.82 13.12 -7.72
CA PRO A 167 20.74 13.23 -8.86
C PRO A 167 21.94 12.26 -8.75
N ASN A 168 22.52 12.14 -7.55
CA ASN A 168 23.65 11.23 -7.33
C ASN A 168 23.22 9.76 -7.47
N MET A 169 21.99 9.44 -7.08
CA MET A 169 21.44 8.09 -7.25
C MET A 169 21.19 7.77 -8.73
N LEU A 170 20.71 8.75 -9.52
CA LEU A 170 20.55 8.60 -10.97
C LEU A 170 21.87 8.30 -11.69
N GLU A 171 22.97 8.93 -11.29
CA GLU A 171 24.29 8.64 -11.86
C GLU A 171 24.79 7.24 -11.48
N ALA A 172 24.42 6.76 -10.29
CA ALA A 172 24.89 5.49 -9.74
C ALA A 172 24.06 4.27 -10.16
N THR A 173 22.90 4.45 -10.79
CA THR A 173 21.94 3.37 -11.07
C THR A 173 22.26 2.56 -12.32
N ASP A 174 21.89 1.28 -12.28
CA ASP A 174 21.85 0.39 -13.45
C ASP A 174 20.49 0.43 -14.15
N SER A 175 19.47 1.06 -13.55
CA SER A 175 18.12 1.16 -14.11
C SER A 175 18.11 2.08 -15.34
N VAL A 176 18.11 1.50 -16.54
CA VAL A 176 18.23 2.24 -17.81
C VAL A 176 17.17 3.33 -17.95
N LYS A 177 15.89 3.05 -17.65
CA LYS A 177 14.82 4.06 -17.77
C LYS A 177 14.99 5.25 -16.86
N PHE A 178 15.57 5.06 -15.67
CA PHE A 178 15.82 6.17 -14.75
C PHE A 178 16.86 7.13 -15.32
N LYS A 179 17.78 6.68 -16.18
CA LYS A 179 18.78 7.55 -16.81
C LYS A 179 18.15 8.61 -17.71
N ASP A 180 16.94 8.39 -18.23
CA ASP A 180 16.18 9.39 -18.99
C ASP A 180 15.75 10.60 -18.14
N LEU A 181 15.89 10.52 -16.81
CA LEU A 181 15.57 11.59 -15.87
C LEU A 181 16.77 12.50 -15.57
N ILE A 182 17.97 12.17 -16.04
CA ILE A 182 19.19 12.96 -15.80
C ILE A 182 19.06 14.34 -16.49
N GLY A 183 19.53 15.40 -15.81
CA GLY A 183 19.51 16.77 -16.33
C GLY A 183 18.16 17.47 -16.29
N LYS A 184 17.12 16.83 -15.74
CA LYS A 184 15.82 17.45 -15.48
C LYS A 184 15.81 18.19 -14.15
N GLN A 185 14.86 19.10 -13.98
CA GLN A 185 14.62 19.75 -12.70
C GLN A 185 13.77 18.84 -11.80
N TYR A 186 14.26 18.56 -10.58
CA TYR A 186 13.57 17.69 -9.62
C TYR A 186 12.75 18.50 -8.63
N ILE A 187 11.50 18.10 -8.42
CA ILE A 187 10.55 18.77 -7.52
C ILE A 187 9.98 17.70 -6.59
N GLY A 188 10.11 17.91 -5.28
CA GLY A 188 9.54 17.02 -4.27
C GLY A 188 8.08 17.37 -3.97
N ILE A 189 7.27 16.34 -3.77
CA ILE A 189 5.86 16.44 -3.39
C ILE A 189 5.65 15.60 -2.13
N ALA A 190 5.23 16.26 -1.06
CA ALA A 190 4.85 15.61 0.19
C ALA A 190 3.32 15.43 0.22
N CYS A 191 2.86 14.19 0.32
CA CYS A 191 1.44 13.86 0.41
C CYS A 191 1.11 13.22 1.76
N GLY A 192 -0.01 13.62 2.38
CA GLY A 192 -0.52 12.88 3.52
C GLY A 192 -1.99 13.11 3.84
N SER A 193 -2.65 12.06 4.32
CA SER A 193 -4.07 12.09 4.71
C SER A 193 -4.29 12.95 5.96
N LEU A 194 -3.35 12.93 6.90
CA LEU A 194 -3.24 13.87 8.02
C LEU A 194 -2.00 14.75 7.84
N TYR A 195 -2.23 15.96 7.34
CA TYR A 195 -1.17 16.93 7.08
C TYR A 195 -1.54 18.30 7.67
N PRO A 196 -1.13 18.64 8.90
CA PRO A 196 -1.50 19.89 9.56
C PRO A 196 -1.05 21.15 8.81
N GLU A 197 -1.85 22.21 8.85
CA GLU A 197 -1.59 23.47 8.10
C GLU A 197 -0.21 24.08 8.38
N LYS A 198 0.21 24.10 9.64
CA LYS A 198 1.54 24.60 10.03
C LYS A 198 2.66 23.83 9.33
N LEU A 199 2.51 22.50 9.22
CA LEU A 199 3.48 21.65 8.58
C LEU A 199 3.44 21.81 7.05
N ARG A 200 2.25 21.99 6.46
CA ARG A 200 2.11 22.30 5.03
C ARG A 200 2.82 23.58 4.65
N ARG A 201 2.64 24.66 5.43
CA ARG A 201 3.37 25.92 5.25
C ARG A 201 4.87 25.73 5.30
N MET A 202 5.36 25.03 6.33
CA MET A 202 6.79 24.73 6.45
C MET A 202 7.33 23.97 5.23
N SER A 203 6.59 23.00 4.70
CA SER A 203 7.00 22.26 3.50
C SER A 203 7.02 23.12 2.25
N LEU A 204 6.05 24.02 2.09
CA LEU A 204 6.02 25.01 0.99
C LEU A 204 7.21 25.97 1.09
N ASP A 205 7.53 26.46 2.29
CA ASP A 205 8.68 27.34 2.54
C ASP A 205 10.02 26.64 2.21
N LYS A 206 10.04 25.31 2.30
CA LYS A 206 11.19 24.47 1.92
C LYS A 206 11.18 24.03 0.45
N GLY A 207 10.28 24.56 -0.36
CA GLY A 207 10.23 24.30 -1.79
C GLY A 207 9.53 22.99 -2.19
N LEU A 208 8.86 22.30 -1.26
CA LEU A 208 8.05 21.12 -1.59
C LEU A 208 6.64 21.55 -2.02
N MET A 209 6.05 20.83 -2.97
CA MET A 209 4.61 20.84 -3.14
C MET A 209 3.96 19.99 -2.05
N VAL A 210 2.72 20.31 -1.69
CA VAL A 210 1.97 19.58 -0.67
C VAL A 210 0.63 19.08 -1.21
N VAL A 211 0.28 17.85 -0.84
CA VAL A 211 -0.98 17.20 -1.22
C VAL A 211 -1.68 16.74 0.05
N PHE A 212 -2.94 17.14 0.22
CA PHE A 212 -3.69 16.86 1.46
C PHE A 212 -5.20 16.82 1.20
N PRO A 213 -5.98 16.11 2.03
CA PRO A 213 -7.44 16.11 1.92
C PRO A 213 -8.04 17.49 2.17
N SER A 214 -8.96 17.91 1.30
CA SER A 214 -9.72 19.15 1.43
C SER A 214 -11.12 18.96 0.87
N GLY A 215 -12.12 18.88 1.75
CA GLY A 215 -13.48 18.52 1.37
C GLY A 215 -13.54 17.06 0.91
N ASN A 216 -14.06 16.81 -0.29
CA ASN A 216 -14.26 15.44 -0.81
C ASN A 216 -13.10 14.93 -1.68
N ARG A 217 -11.99 15.68 -1.81
CA ARG A 217 -10.86 15.33 -2.70
C ARG A 217 -9.53 15.76 -2.08
N TYR A 218 -8.43 15.25 -2.64
CA TYR A 218 -7.11 15.80 -2.38
C TYR A 218 -6.91 17.12 -3.13
N LYS A 219 -6.25 18.07 -2.46
CA LYS A 219 -5.85 19.37 -3.01
C LYS A 219 -4.33 19.44 -3.06
N VAL A 220 -3.83 20.14 -4.08
CA VAL A 220 -2.40 20.42 -4.25
C VAL A 220 -2.15 21.91 -3.97
N GLU A 221 -1.11 22.20 -3.19
CA GLU A 221 -0.55 23.54 -3.04
C GLU A 221 0.93 23.50 -3.42
N ALA A 222 1.41 24.56 -4.07
CA ALA A 222 2.76 24.66 -4.60
C ALA A 222 3.46 25.94 -4.11
N PRO A 223 4.78 25.93 -3.92
CA PRO A 223 5.54 27.12 -3.55
C PRO A 223 5.35 28.25 -4.57
N HIS A 224 5.28 29.49 -4.10
CA HIS A 224 5.03 30.65 -4.96
C HIS A 224 6.09 30.80 -6.05
N GLU A 225 7.37 30.57 -5.74
CA GLU A 225 8.47 30.63 -6.69
C GLU A 225 8.29 29.61 -7.83
N LEU A 226 7.86 28.40 -7.51
CA LEU A 226 7.57 27.36 -8.51
C LEU A 226 6.39 27.80 -9.40
N MET A 227 5.35 28.39 -8.81
CA MET A 227 4.20 28.92 -9.54
C MET A 227 4.58 30.06 -10.49
N CYS A 228 5.51 30.93 -10.08
CA CYS A 228 6.05 32.00 -10.92
C CYS A 228 6.92 31.44 -12.06
N ALA A 229 7.82 30.50 -11.76
CA ALA A 229 8.68 29.87 -12.76
C ALA A 229 7.88 29.15 -13.84
N ILE A 230 6.79 28.46 -13.46
CA ILE A 230 5.89 27.76 -14.39
C ILE A 230 5.17 28.75 -15.32
N LYS A 231 4.64 29.86 -14.78
CA LYS A 231 3.93 30.88 -15.58
C LYS A 231 4.83 31.58 -16.59
N VAL A 232 6.08 31.90 -16.22
CA VAL A 232 7.02 32.57 -17.12
C VAL A 232 7.42 31.67 -18.29
N SER A 233 7.62 30.36 -18.06
CA SER A 233 7.92 29.40 -19.14
C SER A 233 6.80 29.27 -20.18
N THR A 234 5.53 29.44 -19.78
CA THR A 234 4.39 29.40 -20.70
C THR A 234 4.21 30.68 -21.53
N CYS A 235 4.71 31.84 -21.07
CA CYS A 235 4.63 33.10 -21.81
C CYS A 235 5.75 33.30 -22.83
N GLN A 236 6.83 32.52 -22.78
CA GLN A 236 7.94 32.60 -23.74
C GLN A 236 7.73 31.71 -24.98
N LEU A 237 6.60 30.99 -25.06
CA LEU A 237 6.25 30.08 -26.16
C LEU A 237 5.05 30.57 -27.00
N THR A 238 4.64 31.83 -26.85
CA THR A 238 3.63 32.50 -27.69
C THR A 238 4.26 33.52 -28.62
#